data_AF-A0A1Y3T6L2-F1
#
_entry.id   AF-A0A1Y3T6L2-F1
#
_cell.length_a   1.000
_cell.length_b   1.000
_cell.length_c   1.000
_cell.angle_alpha   90.00
_cell.angle_beta   90.00
_cell.angle_gamma   90.00
#
_symmetry.space_group_name_H-M   'P 1'
#
loop_
_entity.id
_entity.type
_entity.pdbx_description
1 polymer ?
#
loop_
_entity_poly.entity_id
_entity_poly.type
_entity_poly.pdbx_seq_one_letter_code
_entity_poly.pdbx_strand_id
1 'polypeptide(L)' 'MLCPVCGCKIRLKIREDTVLENFPLYCLKCKHETLIAVRQLNMFVI' A
#
# COMPACT_ATOMS: atom_id res chain seq x y z
N MET A 1 -6.01 -4.68 -1.83
CA MET A 1 -5.26 -4.27 -0.62
C MET A 1 -6.15 -3.45 0.30
N LEU A 2 -6.02 -3.69 1.60
CA LEU A 2 -6.64 -2.88 2.65
C LEU A 2 -5.54 -2.04 3.31
N CYS A 3 -5.87 -0.82 3.74
CA CYS A 3 -4.95 -0.01 4.54
C CYS A 3 -4.70 -0.71 5.89
N PRO A 4 -3.43 -0.91 6.31
CA PRO A 4 -3.11 -1.60 7.56
C PRO A 4 -3.62 -0.84 8.80
N VAL A 5 -3.83 0.47 8.68
CA VAL A 5 -4.25 1.33 9.79
C VAL A 5 -5.78 1.33 9.97
N CYS A 6 -6.55 1.50 8.89
CA CYS A 6 -8.00 1.68 8.97
C CYS A 6 -8.83 0.59 8.26
N GLY A 7 -8.19 -0.43 7.69
CA GLY A 7 -8.85 -1.52 6.98
C GLY A 7 -9.60 -1.08 5.70
N CYS A 8 -9.42 0.16 5.24
CA CYS A 8 -10.14 0.66 4.07
C CYS A 8 -9.53 0.13 2.76
N LYS A 9 -10.38 -0.15 1.77
CA LYS A 9 -9.92 -0.57 0.44
C LYS A 9 -9.06 0.51 -0.21
N ILE A 10 -7.85 0.13 -0.58
CA ILE A 10 -6.95 0.95 -1.37
C ILE A 10 -7.31 0.74 -2.85
N ARG A 11 -7.51 1.83 -3.61
CA ARG A 11 -7.78 1.80 -5.06
C ARG A 11 -6.50 1.61 -5.90
N LEU A 12 -5.56 0.81 -5.41
CA LEU A 12 -4.34 0.46 -6.15
C LEU A 12 -4.54 -0.90 -6.83
N LYS A 13 -4.36 -0.93 -8.15
CA LYS A 13 -4.26 -2.17 -8.93
C LYS A 13 -2.78 -2.50 -9.05
N ILE A 14 -2.40 -3.65 -8.52
CA ILE A 14 -1.03 -4.16 -8.56
C ILE A 14 -1.10 -5.45 -9.37
N ARG A 15 -0.25 -5.54 -10.39
CA ARG A 15 -0.10 -6.76 -11.20
C ARG A 15 1.11 -7.54 -10.68
N GLU A 16 1.24 -8.80 -11.08
CA GLU A 16 2.31 -9.69 -10.60
C GLU A 16 3.73 -9.17 -10.88
N ASP A 17 3.88 -8.43 -11.98
CA ASP A 17 5.11 -7.78 -12.45
C ASP A 17 5.39 -6.43 -11.77
N THR A 18 4.43 -5.91 -10.99
CA THR A 18 4.57 -4.61 -10.34
C THR A 18 5.43 -4.72 -9.09
N VAL A 19 6.54 -3.97 -9.05
CA VAL A 19 7.39 -3.81 -7.87
C VAL A 19 7.29 -2.36 -7.39
N LEU A 20 6.96 -2.18 -6.11
CA LEU A 20 6.95 -0.90 -5.42
C LEU A 20 7.93 -0.96 -4.27
N GLU A 21 8.81 0.04 -4.14
CA GLU A 21 9.76 0.14 -3.05
C GLU A 21 9.64 1.53 -2.42
N ASN A 22 9.56 1.59 -1.08
CA ASN A 22 9.38 2.83 -0.32
C ASN A 22 8.27 3.72 -0.89
N PHE A 23 7.17 3.12 -1.35
CA PHE A 23 6.09 3.85 -1.98
C PHE A 23 5.21 4.51 -0.90
N PRO A 24 5.05 5.84 -0.92
CA PRO A 24 4.17 6.52 0.02
C PRO A 24 2.71 6.22 -0.29
N LEU A 25 2.06 5.47 0.59
CA LEU A 25 0.63 5.24 0.55
C LEU A 25 -0.08 6.26 1.45
N TYR A 26 -0.65 7.29 0.83
CA TYR A 26 -1.47 8.25 1.56
C TYR A 26 -2.89 7.73 1.79
N CYS A 27 -3.33 7.71 3.05
CA CYS A 27 -4.70 7.35 3.40
C CYS A 27 -5.51 8.59 3.77
N LEU A 28 -6.52 8.94 2.96
CA LEU A 28 -7.43 10.07 3.22
C LEU A 28 -8.20 9.96 4.54
N LYS A 29 -8.42 8.73 5.05
CA LYS A 29 -9.11 8.49 6.33
C LYS A 29 -8.20 8.71 7.54
N CYS A 30 -6.98 8.19 7.48
CA CYS A 30 -5.99 8.33 8.55
C CYS A 30 -5.27 9.68 8.51
N LYS A 31 -5.32 10.37 7.36
CA LYS A 31 -4.58 11.61 7.06
C LYS A 31 -3.07 11.48 7.29
N HIS A 32 -2.56 10.26 7.18
CA HIS A 32 -1.16 9.93 7.33
C HIS A 32 -0.71 9.15 6.11
N GLU A 33 0.59 9.30 5.84
CA GLU A 33 1.30 8.59 4.81
C GLU A 33 2.01 7.40 5.44
N THR A 34 1.96 6.24 4.78
CA THR A 34 2.64 5.04 5.24
C THR A 34 3.50 4.52 4.10
N LEU A 35 4.75 4.18 4.38
CA LEU A 35 5.63 3.60 3.37
C LEU A 35 5.27 2.14 3.18
N ILE A 36 5.09 1.74 1.92
CA ILE A 36 4.80 0.37 1.56
C ILE A 36 5.81 -0.12 0.53
N ALA A 37 6.15 -1.39 0.64
CA ALA A 37 6.86 -2.12 -0.40
C ALA A 37 5.97 -3.25 -0.90
N VAL A 38 5.93 -3.43 -2.21
CA VAL A 38 5.17 -4.51 -2.84
C VAL A 38 6.07 -5.27 -3.79
N ARG A 39 6.15 -6.59 -3.62
CA ARG A 39 6.92 -7.49 -4.49
C ARG A 39 6.11 -8.76 -4.73
N GLN A 40 5.89 -9.13 -5.99
CA GLN A 40 5.16 -10.35 -6.37
C GLN A 40 3.81 -10.49 -5.63
N LEU A 41 3.01 -9.41 -5.62
CA LEU A 41 1.74 -9.30 -4.89
C LEU A 41 1.83 -9.35 -3.34
N ASN A 42 3.01 -9.53 -2.75
CA ASN A 42 3.22 -9.44 -1.30
C ASN A 42 3.42 -7.99 -0.87
N MET A 43 2.66 -7.55 0.13
CA MET A 43 2.74 -6.22 0.73
C MET A 43 3.57 -6.25 2.01
N PHE A 44 4.50 -5.32 2.13
CA PHE A 44 5.22 -5.01 3.34
C PHE A 44 4.96 -3.56 3.71
N VAL A 45 4.75 -3.32 4.99
CA VAL A 45 4.57 -1.98 5.57
C VAL A 45 5.87 -1.65 6.29
N ILE A 46 6.44 -0.47 6.00
CA ILE A 46 7.70 0.02 6.58
C ILE A 46 7.37 1.08 7.63
#